data_AF-A0A0F9K9E3-F1
#
_entry.id   AF-A0A0F9K9E3-F1
#
_cell.length_a   1.000
_cell.length_b   1.000
_cell.length_c   1.000
_cell.angle_alpha   90.00
_cell.angle_beta   90.00
_cell.angle_gamma   90.00
#
_symmetry.space_group_name_H-M   'P 1'
#
loop_
_entity.id
_entity.type
_entity.pdbx_description
1 polymer ?
#
loop_
_entity_poly.entity_id
_entity_poly.type
_entity_poly.pdbx_seq_one_letter_code
_entity_poly.pdbx_strand_id
1 'polypeptide(L)'
;MLTIAIDFDDTFSADPDLWREFVGVATGRRYGHKCILVTNRPEAMGNDVRAEVGDLMPIVFAGRLSKKEAAARAGYSVDIWIDDNPEYVDVQGIRYVGNDRPDEPGVDT
;
A
#
# COMPACT_ATOMS: atom_id res chain seq x y z
N MET A 1 -11.03 7.97 14.15
CA MET A 1 -9.90 8.52 13.38
C MET A 1 -9.43 7.42 12.46
N LEU A 2 -9.41 7.65 11.16
CA LEU A 2 -9.08 6.63 10.16
C LEU A 2 -7.63 6.76 9.72
N THR A 3 -6.99 5.63 9.41
CA THR A 3 -5.74 5.57 8.63
C THR A 3 -6.08 5.23 7.18
N ILE A 4 -5.76 6.15 6.28
CA ILE A 4 -6.00 6.03 4.83
C ILE A 4 -4.65 5.81 4.16
N ALA A 5 -4.48 4.66 3.51
CA ALA A 5 -3.30 4.38 2.69
C ALA A 5 -3.59 4.72 1.23
N ILE A 6 -2.64 5.38 0.58
CA ILE A 6 -2.71 5.79 -0.83
C ILE A 6 -1.53 5.17 -1.57
N ASP A 7 -1.77 4.50 -2.70
CA ASP A 7 -0.69 4.03 -3.58
C ASP A 7 -0.02 5.18 -4.34
N PHE A 8 1.21 4.95 -4.80
CA PHE A 8 1.94 5.93 -5.60
C PHE A 8 1.66 5.82 -7.10
N ASP A 9 2.11 4.72 -7.72
CA ASP A 9 2.08 4.53 -9.17
C ASP A 9 0.64 4.50 -9.68
N ASP A 10 0.35 5.30 -10.71
CA ASP A 10 -0.98 5.43 -11.35
C ASP A 10 -2.15 5.83 -10.43
N THR A 11 -1.89 6.01 -9.13
CA THR A 11 -2.81 6.54 -8.12
C THR A 11 -2.39 7.96 -7.74
N PHE A 12 -1.43 8.13 -6.82
CA PHE A 12 -0.93 9.46 -6.44
C PHE A 12 -0.30 10.18 -7.62
N SER A 13 0.51 9.48 -8.42
CA SER A 13 1.23 10.07 -9.54
C SER A 13 0.34 10.46 -10.72
N ALA A 14 -0.90 9.97 -10.77
CA ALA A 14 -1.84 10.32 -11.83
C ALA A 14 -2.36 11.76 -11.72
N ASP A 15 -2.47 12.29 -10.49
CA ASP A 15 -2.84 13.69 -10.23
C ASP A 15 -2.31 14.15 -8.84
N PRO A 16 -1.02 14.50 -8.72
CA PRO A 16 -0.41 14.85 -7.45
C PRO A 16 -1.08 16.02 -6.73
N ASP A 17 -1.56 17.02 -7.47
CA ASP A 17 -2.19 18.21 -6.89
C ASP A 17 -3.54 17.86 -6.24
N LEU A 18 -4.35 17.03 -6.90
CA LEU A 18 -5.58 16.50 -6.32
C LEU A 18 -5.31 15.76 -5.01
N TRP A 19 -4.29 14.89 -4.98
CA TRP A 19 -4.00 14.08 -3.79
C TRP A 19 -3.38 14.90 -2.65
N ARG A 20 -2.61 15.95 -2.96
CA ARG A 20 -2.15 16.94 -1.96
C ARG A 20 -3.33 17.62 -1.27
N GLU A 21 -4.31 18.08 -2.05
CA GLU A 21 -5.53 18.68 -1.52
C GLU A 21 -6.33 17.67 -0.68
N PHE A 22 -6.48 16.44 -1.18
CA PHE A 22 -7.14 15.37 -0.42
C PHE A 22 -6.47 15.13 0.93
N VAL A 23 -5.14 14.97 0.98
CA VAL A 23 -4.39 14.75 2.22
C VAL A 23 -4.51 15.94 3.16
N GLY A 24 -4.41 17.17 2.65
CA GLY A 24 -4.57 18.39 3.44
C GLY A 24 -5.95 18.48 4.08
N VAL A 25 -7.01 18.17 3.33
CA VAL A 25 -8.37 18.12 3.86
C VAL A 25 -8.53 16.99 4.87
N ALA A 26 -8.15 15.76 4.52
CA ALA A 26 -8.35 14.57 5.36
C ALA A 26 -7.61 14.68 6.70
N THR A 27 -6.39 15.21 6.71
CA THR A 27 -5.56 15.37 7.92
C THR A 27 -5.84 16.67 8.68
N GLY A 28 -6.51 17.64 8.05
CA GLY A 28 -6.85 18.92 8.64
C GLY A 28 -7.75 18.80 9.87
N ARG A 29 -7.79 19.86 10.71
CA ARG A 29 -8.47 19.88 12.03
C ARG A 29 -9.93 19.44 12.03
N ARG A 30 -10.63 19.58 10.89
CA ARG A 30 -12.04 19.19 10.76
C ARG A 30 -12.24 17.68 10.77
N TYR A 31 -11.35 16.92 10.12
CA TYR A 31 -11.49 15.48 9.95
C TYR A 31 -10.46 14.70 10.79
N GLY A 32 -9.24 15.22 10.87
CA GLY A 32 -8.16 14.69 11.71
C GLY A 32 -7.83 13.23 11.41
N HIS A 33 -7.98 12.79 10.16
CA HIS A 33 -7.55 11.45 9.75
C HIS A 33 -6.03 11.40 9.58
N LYS A 34 -5.50 10.20 9.41
CA LYS A 34 -4.10 9.96 9.13
C LYS A 34 -3.98 9.45 7.70
N CYS A 35 -3.13 10.09 6.91
CA CYS A 35 -2.76 9.58 5.60
C CYS A 35 -1.35 8.98 5.67
N ILE A 36 -1.14 7.89 4.94
CA ILE A 36 0.16 7.30 4.66
C ILE A 36 0.21 6.94 3.18
N LEU A 37 1.40 6.99 2.59
CA LEU A 37 1.62 6.44 1.26
C LEU A 37 2.19 5.03 1.38
N VAL A 38 1.65 4.07 0.63
CA VAL A 38 2.14 2.68 0.61
C VAL A 38 2.29 2.24 -0.84
N THR A 39 3.55 2.05 -1.29
CA THR A 39 3.85 1.70 -2.68
C THR A 39 4.52 0.33 -2.78
N ASN A 40 4.27 -0.38 -3.89
CA ASN A 40 4.99 -1.62 -4.22
C ASN A 40 6.45 -1.39 -4.60
N ARG A 41 6.87 -0.13 -4.79
CA ARG A 41 8.28 0.18 -5.10
C ARG A 41 9.20 -0.25 -3.94
N PRO A 42 10.41 -0.77 -4.25
CA PRO A 42 11.46 -0.91 -3.25
C PRO A 42 12.03 0.47 -2.89
N GLU A 43 12.50 0.61 -1.65
CA GLU A 43 13.05 1.87 -1.12
C GLU A 43 14.17 2.45 -2.00
N ALA A 44 15.01 1.59 -2.58
CA ALA A 44 16.11 2.00 -3.47
C ALA A 44 15.64 2.69 -4.76
N MET A 45 14.37 2.54 -5.14
CA MET A 45 13.76 3.16 -6.32
C MET A 45 12.77 4.28 -5.95
N GLY A 46 12.81 4.76 -4.71
CA GLY A 46 11.82 5.69 -4.15
C GLY A 46 12.18 7.18 -4.22
N ASN A 47 13.19 7.58 -5.01
CA ASN A 47 13.67 8.97 -4.99
C ASN A 47 12.59 9.98 -5.42
N ASP A 48 11.84 9.66 -6.46
CA ASP A 48 10.71 10.45 -6.94
C ASP A 48 9.54 10.42 -5.94
N VAL A 49 9.22 9.25 -5.37
CA VAL A 49 8.22 9.13 -4.29
C VAL A 49 8.56 10.07 -3.13
N ARG A 50 9.82 10.12 -2.71
CA ARG A 50 10.28 11.02 -1.64
C ARG A 50 10.23 12.48 -2.03
N ALA A 51 10.66 12.82 -3.25
CA ALA A 51 10.60 14.19 -3.74
C ALA A 51 9.16 14.70 -3.78
N GLU A 52 8.22 13.86 -4.17
CA GLU A 52 6.81 14.22 -4.28
C GLU A 52 6.11 14.22 -2.91
N VAL A 53 6.32 13.20 -2.07
CA VAL A 53 5.45 12.91 -0.91
C VAL A 53 6.16 13.11 0.44
N GLY A 54 7.49 13.24 0.47
CA GLY A 54 8.29 13.15 1.70
C GLY A 54 7.88 14.09 2.84
N ASP A 55 7.44 15.30 2.49
CA ASP A 55 6.98 16.31 3.46
C ASP A 55 5.45 16.30 3.68
N LEU A 56 4.71 15.51 2.89
CA LEU A 56 3.24 15.48 2.91
C LEU A 56 2.70 14.44 3.89
N MET A 57 3.26 13.23 3.88
CA MET A 57 2.84 12.12 4.74
C MET A 57 3.91 11.03 4.84
N PRO A 58 3.85 10.13 5.84
CA PRO A 58 4.77 9.01 5.93
C PRO A 58 4.70 8.08 4.71
N ILE A 59 5.85 7.59 4.28
CA ILE A 59 5.99 6.68 3.13
C ILE A 59 6.37 5.27 3.63
N VAL A 60 5.67 4.26 3.13
CA VAL A 60 5.97 2.84 3.32
C VAL A 60 6.30 2.22 1.97
N PHE A 61 7.55 1.79 1.80
CA PHE A 61 8.00 1.02 0.64
C PHE A 61 7.78 -0.48 0.90
N ALA A 62 6.81 -1.09 0.23
CA ALA A 62 6.50 -2.50 0.42
C ALA A 62 7.54 -3.41 -0.24
N GLY A 63 8.07 -3.01 -1.40
CA GLY A 63 9.05 -3.78 -2.15
C GLY A 63 8.58 -5.20 -2.47
N ARG A 64 9.03 -6.19 -1.69
CA ARG A 64 8.66 -7.61 -1.85
C ARG A 64 7.49 -8.07 -0.98
N LEU A 65 7.06 -7.26 -0.03
CA LEU A 65 5.92 -7.57 0.85
C LEU A 65 4.62 -7.12 0.17
N SER A 66 3.49 -7.67 0.59
CA SER A 66 2.21 -7.02 0.26
C SER A 66 2.13 -5.65 0.93
N LYS A 67 1.41 -4.71 0.33
CA LYS A 67 1.21 -3.37 0.89
C LYS A 67 0.65 -3.45 2.32
N LYS A 68 -0.31 -4.35 2.55
CA LYS A 68 -0.89 -4.59 3.88
C LYS A 68 0.10 -5.10 4.91
N GLU A 69 0.96 -6.06 4.54
CA GLU A 69 2.00 -6.56 5.43
C GLU A 69 3.05 -5.48 5.74
N ALA A 70 3.49 -4.73 4.72
CA ALA A 70 4.44 -3.64 4.89
C ALA A 70 3.89 -2.54 5.82
N ALA A 71 2.65 -2.12 5.62
CA ALA A 71 1.98 -1.13 6.48
C ALA A 71 1.87 -1.61 7.93
N ALA A 72 1.47 -2.87 8.14
CA ALA A 72 1.37 -3.47 9.48
C ALA A 72 2.75 -3.52 10.17
N ARG A 73 3.81 -3.94 9.47
CA ARG A 73 5.18 -3.95 9.99
C ARG A 73 5.71 -2.55 10.31
N ALA A 74 5.26 -1.53 9.57
CA ALA A 74 5.55 -0.13 9.85
C ALA A 74 4.67 0.47 10.98
N GLY A 75 3.81 -0.33 11.63
CA GLY A 75 3.00 0.09 12.76
C GLY A 75 1.68 0.75 12.39
N TYR A 76 1.23 0.62 11.14
CA TYR A 76 -0.04 1.17 10.67
C TYR A 76 -1.12 0.08 10.56
N SER A 77 -2.25 0.30 11.24
CA SER A 77 -3.50 -0.41 10.97
C SER A 77 -4.30 0.43 9.97
N VAL A 78 -4.34 0.02 8.71
CA VAL A 78 -5.01 0.76 7.64
C VAL A 78 -6.50 0.43 7.60
N ASP A 79 -7.34 1.46 7.62
CA ASP A 79 -8.81 1.34 7.56
C ASP A 79 -9.32 1.43 6.12
N ILE A 80 -8.71 2.29 5.30
CA ILE A 80 -9.10 2.54 3.89
C ILE A 80 -7.86 2.46 3.00
N TRP A 81 -7.98 1.75 1.89
CA TRP A 81 -6.99 1.68 0.82
C TRP A 81 -7.49 2.41 -0.41
N ILE A 82 -6.65 3.26 -0.99
CA ILE A 82 -6.87 3.92 -2.27
C ILE A 82 -5.74 3.46 -3.18
N ASP A 83 -6.10 2.67 -4.19
CA ASP A 83 -5.20 1.95 -5.07
C ASP A 83 -5.95 1.78 -6.40
N ASP A 84 -5.31 2.11 -7.52
CA ASP A 84 -5.88 1.91 -8.85
C ASP A 84 -6.01 0.41 -9.19
N ASN A 85 -5.16 -0.41 -8.56
CA ASN A 85 -5.17 -1.87 -8.65
C ASN A 85 -5.45 -2.48 -7.26
N PRO A 86 -6.70 -2.46 -6.77
CA PRO A 86 -7.05 -2.91 -5.42
C PRO A 86 -6.64 -4.35 -5.11
N GLU A 87 -6.48 -5.19 -6.13
CA GLU A 87 -5.94 -6.53 -6.01
C GLU A 87 -4.50 -6.58 -5.47
N TYR A 88 -3.69 -5.52 -5.59
CA TYR A 88 -2.29 -5.48 -5.12
C TYR A 88 -2.14 -5.07 -3.65
N VAL A 89 -3.23 -4.76 -2.96
CA VAL A 89 -3.19 -4.37 -1.54
C VAL A 89 -2.72 -5.54 -0.65
N ASP A 90 -3.15 -6.76 -0.95
CA ASP A 90 -2.83 -7.96 -0.17
C ASP A 90 -2.28 -9.07 -1.08
N VAL A 91 -1.82 -10.17 -0.49
CA VAL A 91 -1.31 -11.32 -1.24
C VAL A 91 -2.34 -11.82 -2.26
N GLN A 92 -1.94 -11.83 -3.52
CA GLN A 92 -2.72 -12.42 -4.61
C GLN A 92 -2.47 -13.92 -4.67
N GLY A 93 -3.51 -14.68 -4.38
CA GLY A 93 -3.51 -16.13 -4.45
C GLY A 93 -4.62 -16.70 -3.59
N ILE A 94 -5.29 -17.74 -4.10
CA ILE A 94 -6.26 -18.53 -3.33
C ILE A 94 -5.58 -18.90 -2.00
N ARG A 95 -6.12 -18.41 -0.88
CA ARG A 95 -5.82 -19.02 0.41
C ARG A 95 -6.33 -20.44 0.31
N TYR A 96 -5.45 -21.41 0.17
CA TYR A 96 -5.81 -22.79 0.44
C TYR A 96 -6.22 -22.84 1.91
N VAL A 97 -7.53 -22.82 2.14
CA VAL A 97 -8.10 -23.02 3.47
C VAL A 97 -8.18 -24.53 3.64
N GLY A 98 -7.10 -25.14 4.12
CA GLY A 98 -7.06 -26.58 4.37
C GLY A 98 -5.82 -27.24 3.82
N ASN A 99 -5.50 -28.39 4.41
CA ASN A 99 -4.28 -29.16 4.22
C ASN A 99 -4.17 -29.85 2.84
N ASP A 100 -4.82 -29.32 1.81
CA ASP A 100 -4.90 -29.94 0.49
C ASP A 100 -3.84 -29.33 -0.41
N ARG A 101 -2.58 -29.76 -0.22
CA ARG A 101 -1.67 -29.79 -1.36
C ARG A 101 -2.24 -30.81 -2.34
N PRO A 102 -2.48 -30.49 -3.62
CA PRO A 102 -2.60 -31.54 -4.61
C PRO A 102 -1.28 -32.31 -4.58
N ASP A 103 -1.37 -33.63 -4.38
CA ASP A 103 -0.23 -34.53 -4.45
C ASP A 103 0.55 -34.21 -5.72
N GLU A 104 1.85 -33.89 -5.59
CA GLU A 104 2.72 -33.78 -6.74
C GLU A 104 2.62 -35.09 -7.54
N PRO A 105 2.40 -35.07 -8.86
CA PRO A 105 2.40 -36.30 -9.64
C PRO A 105 3.76 -36.97 -9.43
N GLY A 106 3.72 -38.16 -8.83
CA GLY A 106 4.90 -38.96 -8.53
C GLY A 106 5.78 -39.05 -9.77
N VAL A 107 7.02 -38.61 -9.63
CA VAL A 107 8.06 -38.86 -10.61
C VAL A 107 8.28 -40.36 -10.62
N ASP A 108 7.83 -41.03 -11.69
CA ASP A 108 8.16 -42.42 -11.97
C ASP A 108 9.65 -42.47 -12.39
N THR A 109 10.50 -42.92 -11.47
CA THR A 109 11.90 -43.33 -11.72
C THR A 109 12.13 -44.72 -11.17
#